data_AF-A0A3B3XXW9-F1
#
_entry.id   AF-A0A3B3XXW9-F1
#
_cell.length_a   1.000
_cell.length_b   1.000
_cell.length_c   1.000
_cell.angle_alpha   90.00
_cell.angle_beta   90.00
_cell.angle_gamma   90.00
#
_symmetry.space_group_name_H-M   'P 1'
#
loop_
_entity.id
_entity.type
_entity.pdbx_description
1 polymer ?
#
loop_
_entity_poly.entity_id
_entity_poly.type
_entity_poly.pdbx_seq_one_letter_code
_entity_poly.pdbx_strand_id
1 'polypeptide(L)'
;MKIQFAPLNVPLRRRLQTAAVLQWVFSFLALAQFCLAAFVLLAVSDWWIAALLYAGWLWLDWDTPTSGGRRCHWVRKWSVWRHFRDYFPLELVKTVDLDPTQNYIFGFHPHGVLVAGAFGNFCTEATGFSRLFPGLRSHLLMLPFWFRVPFFRDYIMCGGERGGGPRRTERFYWISPISINKISQWLPQLIKISFKYICC
;
A
#
# COMPACT_ATOMS: atom_id res chain seq x y z
N MET A 1 12.62 -14.99 33.50
CA MET A 1 12.76 -14.85 32.04
C MET A 1 14.22 -14.50 31.73
N LYS A 2 14.95 -15.32 30.96
CA LYS A 2 16.28 -14.94 30.46
C LYS A 2 16.09 -14.07 29.22
N ILE A 3 16.57 -12.83 29.27
CA ILE A 3 16.58 -11.93 28.11
C ILE A 3 17.61 -12.48 27.12
N GLN A 4 17.14 -13.12 26.05
CA GLN A 4 18.00 -13.53 24.94
C GLN A 4 18.21 -12.33 24.03
N PHE A 5 19.34 -11.66 24.19
CA PHE A 5 19.75 -10.61 23.27
C PHE A 5 20.02 -11.21 21.89
N ALA A 6 19.64 -10.49 20.84
CA ALA A 6 19.96 -10.89 19.48
C ALA A 6 21.49 -11.06 19.34
N PRO A 7 21.97 -12.15 18.70
CA PRO A 7 23.40 -12.39 18.56
C PRO A 7 24.06 -11.21 17.84
N LEU A 8 25.20 -10.71 18.35
CA LEU A 8 25.90 -9.55 17.76
C LEU A 8 26.25 -9.74 16.28
N ASN A 9 26.47 -10.99 15.86
CA ASN A 9 26.84 -11.35 14.49
C ASN A 9 25.63 -11.83 13.67
N VAL A 10 24.68 -10.93 13.42
CA VAL A 10 23.57 -11.18 12.47
C VAL A 10 24.07 -10.98 11.03
N PRO A 11 23.84 -11.94 10.10
CA PRO A 11 24.26 -11.81 8.71
C PRO A 11 23.62 -10.60 8.03
N LEU A 12 24.35 -9.94 7.11
CA LEU A 12 23.91 -8.73 6.40
C LEU A 12 22.51 -8.86 5.78
N ARG A 13 22.17 -10.04 5.27
CA ARG A 13 20.85 -10.33 4.69
C ARG A 13 19.71 -10.06 5.68
N ARG A 14 19.85 -10.51 6.93
CA ARG A 14 18.84 -10.27 7.98
C ARG A 14 18.78 -8.81 8.39
N ARG A 15 19.92 -8.10 8.42
CA ARG A 15 19.95 -6.65 8.67
C ARG A 15 19.21 -5.87 7.59
N LEU A 16 19.41 -6.22 6.32
CA LEU A 16 18.71 -5.60 5.19
C LEU A 16 17.20 -5.89 5.21
N GLN A 17 16.80 -7.11 5.61
CA GLN A 17 15.40 -7.47 5.82
C GLN A 17 14.76 -6.64 6.94
N THR A 18 15.39 -6.55 8.11
CA THR A 18 14.91 -5.71 9.21
C THR A 18 14.90 -4.24 8.81
N ALA A 19 15.92 -3.74 8.12
CA ALA A 19 15.97 -2.37 7.62
C ALA A 19 14.85 -2.07 6.63
N ALA A 20 14.51 -3.02 5.74
CA ALA A 20 13.39 -2.87 4.81
C ALA A 20 12.05 -2.77 5.54
N VAL A 21 11.84 -3.61 6.58
CA VAL A 21 10.62 -3.53 7.40
C VAL A 21 10.58 -2.25 8.22
N LEU A 22 11.69 -1.85 8.84
CA LEU A 22 11.77 -0.59 9.59
C LEU A 22 11.52 0.61 8.68
N GLN A 23 12.12 0.64 7.49
CA GLN A 23 11.87 1.68 6.49
C GLN A 23 10.40 1.71 6.12
N TRP A 24 9.77 0.56 5.86
CA TRP A 24 8.35 0.49 5.54
C TRP A 24 7.46 0.99 6.68
N VAL A 25 7.70 0.54 7.92
CA VAL A 25 6.96 0.99 9.11
C VAL A 25 7.13 2.50 9.32
N PHE A 26 8.35 3.01 9.20
CA PHE A 26 8.63 4.44 9.32
C PHE A 26 7.97 5.24 8.19
N SER A 27 7.96 4.72 6.97
CA SER A 27 7.25 5.33 5.86
C SER A 27 5.74 5.40 6.10
N PHE A 28 5.13 4.41 6.75
CA PHE A 28 3.71 4.46 7.11
C PHE A 28 3.43 5.38 8.29
N LEU A 29 4.29 5.41 9.31
CA LEU A 29 4.02 6.09 10.58
C LEU A 29 4.56 7.51 10.69
N ALA A 30 5.62 7.87 9.97
CA ALA A 30 6.33 9.12 10.17
C ALA A 30 6.42 9.98 8.91
N LEU A 31 6.45 9.36 7.72
CA LEU A 31 6.62 10.09 6.45
C LEU A 31 5.53 11.14 6.24
N ALA A 32 4.28 10.82 6.57
CA ALA A 32 3.18 11.76 6.43
C ALA A 32 3.37 13.02 7.31
N GLN A 33 3.85 12.87 8.54
CA GLN A 33 4.14 13.98 9.44
C GLN A 33 5.31 14.82 8.92
N PHE A 34 6.37 14.17 8.42
CA PHE A 34 7.48 14.88 7.78
C PHE A 34 7.04 15.64 6.54
N CYS A 35 6.22 15.03 5.67
CA CYS A 35 5.69 15.67 4.48
C CYS A 35 4.77 16.85 4.82
N LEU A 36 3.92 16.71 5.84
CA LEU A 36 3.07 17.80 6.32
C LEU A 36 3.92 18.94 6.90
N ALA A 37 4.88 18.63 7.75
CA ALA A 37 5.80 19.62 8.33
C ALA A 37 6.59 20.34 7.24
N ALA A 38 7.12 19.61 6.26
CA ALA A 38 7.82 20.18 5.11
C ALA A 38 6.92 21.14 4.30
N PHE A 39 5.65 20.76 4.07
CA PHE A 39 4.70 21.63 3.39
C PHE A 39 4.38 22.90 4.20
N VAL A 40 4.19 22.79 5.51
CA VAL A 40 3.96 23.95 6.40
C VAL A 40 5.20 24.86 6.43
N LEU A 41 6.39 24.29 6.53
CA LEU A 41 7.65 25.05 6.48
C LEU A 41 7.82 25.75 5.14
N LEU A 42 7.48 25.10 4.03
CA LEU A 42 7.51 25.71 2.70
C LEU A 42 6.50 26.86 2.57
N ALA A 43 5.33 26.73 3.20
CA ALA A 43 4.29 27.75 3.18
C ALA A 43 4.63 28.98 4.04
N VAL A 44 5.40 28.81 5.11
CA VAL A 44 5.83 29.90 6.02
C VAL A 44 7.14 30.55 5.58
N SER A 45 7.94 29.85 4.76
CA SER A 45 9.20 30.37 4.20
C SER A 45 8.96 31.33 3.02
N ASP A 46 10.01 32.03 2.58
CA ASP A 46 10.03 32.88 1.38
C ASP A 46 9.60 32.13 0.09
N TRP A 47 9.60 30.79 0.12
CA TRP A 47 9.12 29.92 -0.95
C TRP A 47 7.60 29.64 -0.93
N TRP A 48 6.81 30.45 -0.21
CA TRP A 48 5.35 30.29 -0.10
C TRP A 48 4.62 30.22 -1.45
N ILE A 49 5.14 30.87 -2.50
CA ILE A 49 4.60 30.78 -3.86
C ILE A 49 4.64 29.33 -4.37
N ALA A 50 5.73 28.60 -4.10
CA ALA A 50 5.83 27.19 -4.48
C ALA A 50 4.82 26.34 -3.70
N ALA A 51 4.60 26.63 -2.41
CA ALA A 51 3.58 25.97 -1.61
C ALA A 51 2.17 26.24 -2.15
N LEU A 52 1.86 27.47 -2.58
CA LEU A 52 0.58 27.81 -3.19
C LEU A 52 0.38 27.17 -4.56
N LEU A 53 1.42 27.15 -5.42
CA LEU A 53 1.35 26.46 -6.71
C LEU A 53 1.08 24.96 -6.50
N TYR A 54 1.78 24.35 -5.53
CA TYR A 54 1.54 22.96 -5.17
C TYR A 54 0.12 22.78 -4.61
N ALA A 55 -0.36 23.66 -3.72
CA ALA A 55 -1.71 23.60 -3.18
C ALA A 55 -2.79 23.75 -4.27
N GLY A 56 -2.58 24.63 -5.24
CA GLY A 56 -3.45 24.78 -6.41
C GLY A 56 -3.47 23.51 -7.26
N TRP A 57 -2.31 22.89 -7.47
CA TRP A 57 -2.22 21.57 -8.09
C TRP A 57 -2.94 20.50 -7.25
N LEU A 58 -2.80 20.52 -5.92
CA LEU A 58 -3.48 19.57 -5.02
C LEU A 58 -5.00 19.68 -5.17
N TRP A 59 -5.52 20.90 -5.32
CA TRP A 59 -6.94 21.19 -5.48
C TRP A 59 -7.48 20.76 -6.85
N LEU A 60 -6.73 21.01 -7.93
CA LEU A 60 -7.09 20.52 -9.26
C LEU A 60 -7.09 18.98 -9.32
N ASP A 61 -6.14 18.36 -8.60
CA ASP A 61 -5.90 16.93 -8.59
C ASP A 61 -6.65 16.18 -7.46
N TRP A 62 -7.70 16.80 -6.90
CA TRP A 62 -8.41 16.30 -5.72
C TRP A 62 -9.06 14.93 -5.93
N ASP A 63 -9.58 14.67 -7.13
CA ASP A 63 -10.31 13.42 -7.44
C ASP A 63 -9.41 12.27 -7.89
N THR A 64 -8.12 12.51 -8.11
CA THR A 64 -7.15 11.50 -8.61
C THR A 64 -7.00 10.30 -7.68
N PRO A 65 -6.88 10.47 -6.34
CA PRO A 65 -6.92 9.36 -5.40
C PRO A 65 -8.16 8.48 -5.54
N THR A 66 -9.30 9.06 -5.93
CA THR A 66 -10.57 8.35 -6.09
C THR A 66 -10.86 7.89 -7.52
N SER A 67 -10.00 8.17 -8.50
CA SER A 67 -10.25 7.87 -9.92
C SER A 67 -9.31 6.84 -10.53
N GLY A 68 -8.30 6.38 -9.78
CA GLY A 68 -7.37 5.33 -10.25
C GLY A 68 -5.97 5.41 -9.64
N GLY A 69 -5.65 6.51 -8.93
CA GLY A 69 -4.31 6.76 -8.41
C GLY A 69 -3.25 6.91 -9.51
N ARG A 70 -1.99 7.03 -9.11
CA ARG A 70 -0.83 7.20 -10.02
C ARG A 70 0.21 6.12 -9.76
N ARG A 71 -0.07 4.89 -10.23
CA ARG A 71 0.84 3.75 -10.00
C ARG A 71 2.17 3.96 -10.70
N CYS A 72 3.26 3.86 -9.94
CA CYS A 72 4.61 3.92 -10.48
C CYS A 72 5.25 2.54 -10.42
N HIS A 73 5.36 1.90 -11.58
CA HIS A 73 5.94 0.55 -11.67
C HIS A 73 7.38 0.47 -11.16
N TRP A 74 8.13 1.58 -11.26
CA TRP A 74 9.49 1.67 -10.72
C TRP A 74 9.50 1.56 -9.19
N VAL A 75 8.65 2.32 -8.50
CA VAL A 75 8.51 2.24 -7.03
C VAL A 75 8.09 0.84 -6.61
N ARG A 76 7.12 0.23 -7.30
CA ARG A 76 6.63 -1.12 -6.99
C ARG A 76 7.68 -2.22 -7.20
N LYS A 77 8.72 -1.96 -8.00
CA LYS A 77 9.83 -2.89 -8.30
C LYS A 77 11.10 -2.65 -7.49
N TRP A 78 11.09 -1.74 -6.52
CA TRP A 78 12.27 -1.50 -5.69
C TRP A 78 12.81 -2.76 -5.03
N SER A 79 14.13 -2.85 -4.93
CA SER A 79 14.83 -3.99 -4.33
C SER A 79 14.48 -4.18 -2.85
N VAL A 80 14.11 -3.10 -2.14
CA VAL A 80 13.68 -3.13 -0.74
C VAL A 80 12.48 -4.06 -0.53
N TRP A 81 11.55 -4.13 -1.49
CA TRP A 81 10.37 -4.99 -1.39
C TRP A 81 10.70 -6.47 -1.45
N ARG A 82 11.80 -6.86 -2.11
CA ARG A 82 12.29 -8.26 -2.08
C ARG A 82 12.76 -8.65 -0.69
N HIS A 83 13.45 -7.74 0.01
CA HIS A 83 13.88 -7.97 1.39
C HIS A 83 12.69 -8.00 2.35
N PHE A 84 11.70 -7.13 2.13
CA PHE A 84 10.45 -7.14 2.89
C PHE A 84 9.67 -8.46 2.74
N ARG A 85 9.53 -8.96 1.51
CA ARG A 85 8.94 -10.26 1.22
C ARG A 85 9.65 -11.39 1.95
N ASP A 86 10.97 -11.42 1.87
CA ASP A 86 11.79 -12.48 2.48
C ASP A 86 11.81 -12.41 4.02
N TYR A 87 11.45 -11.27 4.63
CA TYR A 87 11.32 -11.14 6.10
C TYR A 87 10.03 -11.78 6.63
N PHE A 88 8.89 -11.57 5.94
CA PHE A 88 7.56 -12.09 6.32
C PHE A 88 7.17 -13.37 5.56
N PRO A 89 8.15 -14.13 5.06
CA PRO A 89 8.03 -15.05 3.91
C PRO A 89 6.74 -14.93 3.07
N LEU A 90 6.51 -13.77 2.45
CA LEU A 90 5.28 -13.54 1.70
C LEU A 90 5.27 -14.34 0.40
N GLU A 91 4.24 -15.16 0.22
CA GLU A 91 4.00 -15.94 -0.99
C GLU A 91 2.58 -15.70 -1.50
N LEU A 92 2.45 -15.41 -2.79
CA LEU A 92 1.16 -15.28 -3.47
C LEU A 92 0.89 -16.56 -4.26
N VAL A 93 0.00 -17.40 -3.74
CA VAL A 93 -0.42 -18.63 -4.42
C VAL A 93 -1.70 -18.36 -5.22
N LYS A 94 -1.64 -18.56 -6.53
CA LYS A 94 -2.81 -18.49 -7.40
C LYS A 94 -3.63 -19.76 -7.24
N THR A 95 -4.84 -19.62 -6.70
CA THR A 95 -5.78 -20.75 -6.50
C THR A 95 -6.74 -20.92 -7.66
N VAL A 96 -7.07 -19.83 -8.36
CA VAL A 96 -8.03 -19.81 -9.47
C VAL A 96 -7.56 -18.84 -10.55
N ASP A 97 -7.85 -19.17 -11.79
CA ASP A 97 -7.70 -18.25 -12.91
C ASP A 97 -8.80 -17.19 -12.87
N LEU A 98 -8.39 -15.93 -12.78
CA LEU A 98 -9.28 -14.78 -12.80
C LEU A 98 -9.32 -14.21 -14.21
N ASP A 99 -10.52 -13.92 -14.71
CA ASP A 99 -10.72 -13.33 -16.02
C ASP A 99 -10.32 -11.84 -16.01
N PRO A 100 -9.32 -11.42 -16.81
CA PRO A 100 -8.85 -10.03 -16.83
C PRO A 100 -9.89 -9.02 -17.36
N THR A 101 -11.00 -9.48 -17.93
CA THR A 101 -12.11 -8.63 -18.37
C THR A 101 -13.05 -8.23 -17.23
N GLN A 102 -13.03 -8.98 -16.12
CA GLN A 102 -13.93 -8.77 -14.98
C GLN A 102 -13.28 -7.97 -13.85
N ASN A 103 -14.11 -7.38 -12.99
CA ASN A 103 -13.67 -6.67 -11.80
C ASN A 103 -13.84 -7.55 -10.56
N TYR A 104 -12.81 -7.64 -9.72
CA TYR A 104 -12.83 -8.46 -8.51
C TYR A 104 -12.63 -7.64 -7.24
N ILE A 105 -13.19 -8.14 -6.13
CA ILE A 105 -13.04 -7.57 -4.79
C ILE A 105 -12.52 -8.66 -3.86
N PHE A 106 -11.43 -8.38 -3.15
CA PHE A 106 -10.78 -9.29 -2.23
C PHE A 106 -10.87 -8.77 -0.79
N GLY A 107 -11.37 -9.60 0.10
CA GLY A 107 -11.30 -9.39 1.54
C GLY A 107 -10.02 -10.02 2.10
N PHE A 108 -9.32 -9.31 2.98
CA PHE A 108 -8.17 -9.86 3.72
C PHE A 108 -8.44 -9.80 5.22
N HIS A 109 -8.36 -10.95 5.89
CA HIS A 109 -8.54 -11.07 7.33
C HIS A 109 -7.74 -12.27 7.86
N PRO A 110 -7.08 -12.18 9.03
CA PRO A 110 -6.96 -11.01 9.90
C PRO A 110 -5.97 -9.99 9.35
N HIS A 111 -6.24 -8.71 9.58
CA HIS A 111 -5.37 -7.61 9.15
C HIS A 111 -4.89 -6.85 10.39
N GLY A 112 -3.58 -6.58 10.47
CA GLY A 112 -3.03 -5.62 11.42
C GLY A 112 -3.15 -4.19 10.88
N VAL A 113 -2.88 -3.19 11.72
CA VAL A 113 -2.95 -1.75 11.38
C VAL A 113 -2.21 -1.41 10.08
N LEU A 114 -1.08 -2.09 9.82
CA LEU A 114 -0.22 -1.82 8.66
C LEU A 114 -0.44 -2.79 7.48
N VAL A 115 -1.26 -3.83 7.63
CA VAL A 115 -1.64 -4.78 6.55
C VAL A 115 -0.46 -5.28 5.69
N ALA A 116 0.66 -5.66 6.34
CA ALA A 116 1.96 -5.92 5.71
C ALA A 116 1.92 -6.82 4.48
N GLY A 117 1.22 -7.95 4.53
CA GLY A 117 1.22 -8.85 3.37
C GLY A 117 0.20 -8.48 2.30
N ALA A 118 -0.86 -7.71 2.57
CA ALA A 118 -1.68 -7.17 1.48
C ALA A 118 -0.89 -6.09 0.72
N PHE A 119 -0.19 -5.22 1.44
CA PHE A 119 0.73 -4.26 0.84
C PHE A 119 1.83 -4.98 0.02
N GLY A 120 2.50 -5.97 0.62
CA GLY A 120 3.56 -6.72 -0.05
C GLY A 120 3.09 -7.44 -1.32
N ASN A 121 1.89 -8.02 -1.32
CA ASN A 121 1.38 -8.78 -2.47
C ASN A 121 0.71 -7.91 -3.54
N PHE A 122 0.04 -6.82 -3.16
CA PHE A 122 -0.78 -6.04 -4.08
C PHE A 122 -0.17 -4.69 -4.45
N CYS A 123 0.46 -4.00 -3.50
CA CYS A 123 1.12 -2.71 -3.78
C CYS A 123 2.51 -2.91 -4.38
N THR A 124 3.20 -4.02 -4.09
CA THR A 124 4.55 -4.27 -4.64
C THR A 124 4.57 -5.38 -5.68
N GLU A 125 5.63 -5.42 -6.49
CA GLU A 125 5.88 -6.52 -7.43
C GLU A 125 6.83 -7.58 -6.83
N ALA A 126 7.03 -7.60 -5.50
CA ALA A 126 7.95 -8.54 -4.86
C ALA A 126 7.53 -10.00 -5.00
N THR A 127 6.23 -10.28 -4.98
CA THR A 127 5.65 -11.63 -5.17
C THR A 127 5.22 -11.89 -6.61
N GLY A 128 5.40 -10.91 -7.50
CA GLY A 128 5.13 -11.06 -8.94
C GLY A 128 3.64 -11.10 -9.29
N PHE A 129 2.80 -10.32 -8.61
CA PHE A 129 1.35 -10.23 -8.88
C PHE A 129 1.05 -10.04 -10.38
N SER A 130 1.76 -9.12 -11.05
CA SER A 130 1.57 -8.86 -12.48
C SER A 130 1.86 -10.06 -13.39
N ARG A 131 2.69 -11.01 -12.94
CA ARG A 131 3.00 -12.24 -13.66
C ARG A 131 1.95 -13.33 -13.42
N LEU A 132 1.44 -13.43 -12.19
CA LEU A 132 0.42 -14.42 -11.81
C LEU A 132 -0.95 -14.08 -12.40
N PHE A 133 -1.27 -12.79 -12.46
CA PHE A 133 -2.52 -12.26 -12.97
C PHE A 133 -2.28 -11.22 -14.07
N PRO A 134 -1.90 -11.66 -15.29
CA PRO A 134 -1.66 -10.73 -16.39
C PRO A 134 -2.95 -9.98 -16.74
N GLY A 135 -2.85 -8.66 -16.92
CA GLY A 135 -3.99 -7.80 -17.25
C GLY A 135 -4.82 -7.31 -16.06
N LEU A 136 -4.66 -7.92 -14.87
CA LEU A 136 -5.30 -7.41 -13.66
C LEU A 136 -4.47 -6.29 -13.01
N ARG A 137 -5.18 -5.30 -12.48
CA ARG A 137 -4.59 -4.15 -11.80
C ARG A 137 -4.99 -4.16 -10.33
N SER A 138 -4.07 -4.54 -9.46
CA SER A 138 -4.24 -4.46 -8.01
C SER A 138 -4.30 -3.01 -7.53
N HIS A 139 -5.28 -2.71 -6.67
CA HIS A 139 -5.38 -1.47 -5.91
C HIS A 139 -5.69 -1.77 -4.44
N LEU A 140 -4.94 -1.14 -3.53
CA LEU A 140 -5.16 -1.26 -2.10
C LEU A 140 -5.96 -0.04 -1.61
N LEU A 141 -7.09 -0.25 -0.95
CA LEU A 141 -7.82 0.89 -0.38
C LEU A 141 -7.15 1.34 0.91
N MET A 142 -6.76 2.61 0.94
CA MET A 142 -6.25 3.27 2.13
C MET A 142 -7.29 4.26 2.66
N LEU A 143 -7.23 4.56 3.95
CA LEU A 143 -8.10 5.57 4.56
C LEU A 143 -7.97 6.90 3.81
N PRO A 144 -9.11 7.56 3.48
CA PRO A 144 -9.12 8.82 2.72
C PRO A 144 -8.35 9.95 3.42
N PHE A 145 -8.18 9.87 4.74
CA PHE A 145 -7.40 10.82 5.53
C PHE A 145 -5.97 11.01 4.98
N TRP A 146 -5.30 9.92 4.64
CA TRP A 146 -3.91 9.94 4.17
C TRP A 146 -3.74 10.63 2.81
N PHE A 147 -4.77 10.62 1.96
CA PHE A 147 -4.72 11.31 0.65
C PHE A 147 -4.85 12.82 0.75
N ARG A 148 -5.18 13.36 1.92
CA ARG A 148 -5.21 14.81 2.17
C ARG A 148 -3.82 15.36 2.52
N VAL A 149 -2.86 14.49 2.87
CA VAL A 149 -1.52 14.93 3.25
C VAL A 149 -0.68 15.22 2.00
N PRO A 150 -0.17 16.45 1.83
CA PRO A 150 0.68 16.82 0.70
C PRO A 150 1.94 15.94 0.63
N PHE A 151 2.45 15.65 -0.57
CA PHE A 151 3.56 14.74 -0.89
C PHE A 151 3.35 13.27 -0.52
N PHE A 152 2.83 12.98 0.68
CA PHE A 152 2.53 11.63 1.12
C PHE A 152 1.50 10.96 0.22
N ARG A 153 0.45 11.70 -0.19
CA ARG A 153 -0.56 11.23 -1.13
C ARG A 153 0.06 10.70 -2.44
N ASP A 154 1.11 11.35 -2.95
CA ASP A 154 1.73 10.99 -4.23
C ASP A 154 2.59 9.73 -4.06
N TYR A 155 3.27 9.60 -2.92
CA TYR A 155 4.01 8.39 -2.56
C TYR A 155 3.09 7.16 -2.46
N ILE A 156 1.97 7.27 -1.75
CA ILE A 156 1.01 6.16 -1.62
C ILE A 156 0.31 5.88 -2.96
N MET A 157 0.01 6.89 -3.76
CA MET A 157 -0.54 6.65 -5.09
C MET A 157 0.45 5.88 -6.00
N CYS A 158 1.76 6.08 -5.83
CA CYS A 158 2.79 5.31 -6.55
C CYS A 158 2.77 3.81 -6.24
N GLY A 159 2.47 3.43 -4.99
CA GLY A 159 2.32 2.03 -4.58
C GLY A 159 1.06 1.36 -5.11
N GLY A 160 0.07 2.15 -5.55
CA GLY A 160 -1.23 1.67 -6.02
C GLY A 160 -2.33 1.74 -4.97
N GLU A 161 -2.08 2.48 -3.89
CA GLU A 161 -3.10 2.86 -2.95
C GLU A 161 -4.09 3.87 -3.53
N ARG A 162 -5.37 3.72 -3.15
CA ARG A 162 -6.49 4.57 -3.59
C ARG A 162 -7.43 4.88 -2.42
N GLY A 163 -8.08 6.04 -2.47
CA GLY A 163 -9.15 6.41 -1.54
C GLY A 163 -10.47 5.70 -1.88
N GLY A 164 -11.27 5.38 -0.86
CA GLY A 164 -12.59 4.78 -1.04
C GLY A 164 -13.57 5.76 -1.73
N GLY A 165 -14.08 5.39 -2.90
CA GLY A 165 -15.08 6.17 -3.64
C GLY A 165 -15.95 5.29 -4.55
N PRO A 166 -17.20 5.68 -4.86
CA PRO A 166 -18.21 4.81 -5.47
C PRO A 166 -18.07 4.52 -6.98
N ARG A 167 -16.90 4.73 -7.63
CA ARG A 167 -16.78 4.50 -9.08
C ARG A 167 -16.49 3.03 -9.45
N ARG A 168 -17.37 2.50 -10.32
CA ARG A 168 -17.58 1.11 -10.78
C ARG A 168 -16.48 0.53 -11.72
N THR A 169 -15.42 1.25 -12.05
CA THR A 169 -14.72 1.00 -13.33
C THR A 169 -13.41 0.20 -13.33
N GLU A 170 -12.75 -0.20 -12.22
CA GLU A 170 -11.49 -0.98 -12.33
C GLU A 170 -11.25 -2.06 -11.25
N ARG A 171 -10.27 -2.94 -11.53
CA ARG A 171 -10.34 -4.42 -11.54
C ARG A 171 -9.92 -5.19 -10.28
N PHE A 172 -9.62 -4.54 -9.17
CA PHE A 172 -9.18 -5.22 -7.95
C PHE A 172 -9.31 -4.31 -6.72
N TYR A 173 -10.27 -4.58 -5.83
CA TYR A 173 -10.44 -3.80 -4.59
C TYR A 173 -10.07 -4.61 -3.36
N TRP A 174 -9.37 -3.98 -2.41
CA TRP A 174 -9.14 -4.50 -1.06
C TRP A 174 -9.95 -3.70 -0.04
N ILE A 175 -10.71 -4.35 0.85
CA ILE A 175 -11.65 -3.67 1.76
C ILE A 175 -11.21 -3.83 3.23
N SER A 176 -10.97 -2.71 3.91
CA SER A 176 -10.83 -2.60 5.38
C SER A 176 -12.18 -2.89 6.09
N PRO A 177 -12.21 -3.53 7.27
CA PRO A 177 -13.45 -3.94 7.94
C PRO A 177 -14.42 -2.81 8.28
N ILE A 178 -13.95 -1.57 8.43
CA ILE A 178 -14.84 -0.41 8.66
C ILE A 178 -15.87 -0.29 7.50
N SER A 179 -15.54 -0.80 6.31
CA SER A 179 -16.41 -0.78 5.14
C SER A 179 -17.04 -2.15 4.80
N ILE A 180 -16.66 -3.25 5.47
CA ILE A 180 -17.20 -4.59 5.20
C ILE A 180 -18.67 -4.68 5.62
N ASN A 181 -19.04 -4.12 6.79
CA ASN A 181 -20.41 -4.19 7.29
C ASN A 181 -21.42 -3.40 6.45
N LYS A 182 -20.98 -2.39 5.68
CA LYS A 182 -21.85 -1.64 4.74
C LYS A 182 -21.95 -2.29 3.36
N ILE A 183 -21.00 -3.14 2.97
CA ILE A 183 -20.89 -3.69 1.60
C ILE A 183 -21.29 -5.17 1.52
N SER A 184 -21.24 -5.92 2.64
CA SER A 184 -21.70 -7.33 2.69
C SER A 184 -23.16 -7.52 2.29
N GLN A 185 -23.98 -6.47 2.38
CA GLN A 185 -25.37 -6.46 1.90
C GLN A 185 -25.49 -6.39 0.36
N TRP A 186 -24.40 -6.14 -0.38
CA TRP A 186 -24.47 -5.76 -1.81
C TRP A 186 -23.75 -6.70 -2.79
N LEU A 187 -22.99 -7.73 -2.35
CA LEU A 187 -22.21 -8.56 -3.30
C LEU A 187 -22.05 -10.04 -2.89
N PRO A 188 -22.50 -11.00 -3.72
CA PRO A 188 -22.39 -12.45 -3.46
C PRO A 188 -21.07 -13.14 -3.90
N GLN A 189 -20.05 -12.41 -4.40
CA GLN A 189 -18.84 -13.02 -5.00
C GLN A 189 -17.52 -12.66 -4.30
N LEU A 190 -17.39 -12.99 -3.01
CA LEU A 190 -16.12 -12.88 -2.28
C LEU A 190 -15.19 -14.05 -2.64
N ILE A 191 -14.13 -13.79 -3.41
CA ILE A 191 -13.08 -14.78 -3.68
C ILE A 191 -12.08 -14.78 -2.52
N LYS A 192 -11.95 -15.92 -1.83
CA LYS A 192 -10.96 -16.14 -0.79
C LYS A 192 -9.60 -16.46 -1.44
N ILE A 193 -8.66 -15.52 -1.40
CA ILE A 193 -7.24 -15.84 -1.64
C ILE A 193 -6.64 -16.24 -0.29
N SER A 194 -6.12 -17.46 -0.21
CA SER A 194 -5.39 -17.93 0.96
C SER A 194 -3.97 -17.38 0.89
N PHE A 195 -3.59 -16.60 1.90
CA PHE A 195 -2.23 -16.12 2.06
C PHE A 195 -1.56 -16.93 3.15
N LYS A 196 -0.40 -17.50 2.87
CA LYS A 196 0.39 -18.19 3.88
C LYS A 196 1.18 -17.16 4.67
N TYR A 197 0.58 -16.62 5.73
CA TYR A 197 1.31 -15.85 6.74
C TYR A 197 1.84 -16.82 7.78
N ILE A 198 3.15 -17.05 7.78
CA ILE A 198 3.81 -17.68 8.92
C ILE A 198 4.06 -16.55 9.92
N CYS A 199 3.08 -16.27 10.78
CA CYS A 199 3.37 -15.60 12.05
C CYS A 199 4.21 -16.59 12.87
N CYS A 200 5.51 -16.31 13.03
CA CYS A 200 6.24 -16.77 14.20
C CYS A 200 5.91 -15.82 15.36
#